data_AF-A0A9W8NAD3-F1
#
_entry.id   AF-A0A9W8NAD3-F1
#
_cell.length_a   1.000
_cell.length_b   1.000
_cell.length_c   1.000
_cell.angle_alpha   90.00
_cell.angle_beta   90.00
_cell.angle_gamma   90.00
#
_symmetry.space_group_name_H-M   'P 1'
#
loop_
_entity.id
_entity.type
_entity.pdbx_description
1 polymer ?
#
loop_
_entity_poly.entity_id
_entity_poly.type
_entity_poly.pdbx_seq_one_letter_code
_entity_poly.pdbx_strand_id
1 'polypeptide(L)'
;MAKIEVAIVGGGIAGLALAAGLVKKPHLNVRVYEAVEEYSDVGAGLALHRNAIRAMTLIGSEVRQAYIDKALDMGEEDEEMVTKVILAQGDHKGQLVAELGRAKGRKTVSRADLLDGLRALIPPECICLGSRVRAIHDKSNGNLKRSYKRPNNVKLKMADGTYRAPAHSHQAQESRRVAYLQNNGNYRGGEEADQS
;
A
#
# COMPACT_ATOMS: atom_id res chain seq x y z
N MET A 1 -20.04 -14.83 6.26
CA MET A 1 -19.53 -14.91 4.87
C MET A 1 -18.02 -14.74 4.89
N ALA A 2 -17.27 -15.37 3.98
CA ALA A 2 -15.83 -15.14 3.86
C ALA A 2 -15.58 -13.70 3.36
N LYS A 3 -14.61 -12.99 3.97
CA LYS A 3 -14.20 -11.66 3.53
C LYS A 3 -13.30 -11.76 2.29
N ILE A 4 -13.27 -10.71 1.48
CA ILE A 4 -12.32 -10.56 0.38
C ILE A 4 -11.01 -10.02 0.97
N GLU A 5 -9.91 -10.72 0.74
CA GLU A 5 -8.58 -10.33 1.20
C GLU A 5 -7.93 -9.36 0.22
N VAL A 6 -7.52 -8.19 0.70
CA VAL A 6 -6.90 -7.13 -0.10
C VAL A 6 -5.53 -6.78 0.47
N ALA A 7 -4.49 -6.98 -0.33
CA ALA A 7 -3.15 -6.47 -0.06
C ALA A 7 -2.86 -5.25 -0.92
N ILE A 8 -2.48 -4.16 -0.28
CA ILE A 8 -1.98 -2.93 -0.91
C ILE A 8 -0.46 -2.91 -0.70
N VAL A 9 0.30 -2.98 -1.78
CA VAL A 9 1.78 -2.92 -1.72
C VAL A 9 2.20 -1.47 -1.98
N GLY A 10 2.66 -0.80 -0.93
CA GLY A 10 3.01 0.62 -0.91
C GLY A 10 2.06 1.45 -0.05
N GLY A 11 2.58 2.04 1.02
CA GLY A 11 1.92 2.97 1.94
C GLY A 11 2.12 4.44 1.59
N GLY A 12 2.25 4.77 0.29
CA GLY A 12 2.22 6.16 -0.16
C GLY A 12 0.82 6.78 -0.10
N ILE A 13 0.70 8.04 -0.51
CA ILE A 13 -0.57 8.82 -0.50
C ILE A 13 -1.71 8.04 -1.15
N ALA A 14 -1.50 7.48 -2.34
CA ALA A 14 -2.53 6.73 -3.04
C ALA A 14 -2.91 5.41 -2.33
N GLY A 15 -1.92 4.70 -1.80
CA GLY A 15 -2.13 3.43 -1.09
C GLY A 15 -2.89 3.62 0.21
N LEU A 16 -2.54 4.64 0.99
CA LEU A 16 -3.24 4.99 2.23
C LEU A 16 -4.62 5.56 1.96
N ALA A 17 -4.79 6.42 0.95
CA ALA A 17 -6.12 6.89 0.57
C ALA A 17 -7.04 5.73 0.17
N LEU A 18 -6.54 4.79 -0.63
CA LEU A 18 -7.28 3.57 -0.99
C LEU A 18 -7.63 2.74 0.25
N ALA A 19 -6.65 2.52 1.14
CA ALA A 19 -6.87 1.76 2.37
C ALA A 19 -7.95 2.40 3.25
N ALA A 20 -7.92 3.72 3.46
CA ALA A 20 -8.89 4.46 4.26
C ALA A 20 -10.33 4.27 3.76
N GLY A 21 -10.54 4.21 2.45
CA GLY A 21 -11.86 3.90 1.87
C GLY A 21 -12.26 2.42 2.01
N LEU A 22 -11.32 1.50 1.80
CA LEU A 22 -11.60 0.06 1.80
C LEU A 22 -11.80 -0.52 3.20
N VAL A 23 -11.09 -0.05 4.22
CA VAL A 23 -11.18 -0.58 5.61
C VAL A 23 -12.58 -0.43 6.21
N LYS A 24 -13.39 0.48 5.67
CA LYS A 24 -14.77 0.72 6.09
C LYS A 24 -15.77 -0.31 5.55
N LYS A 25 -15.34 -1.16 4.61
CA LYS A 25 -16.23 -2.14 3.97
C LYS A 25 -16.19 -3.45 4.78
N PRO A 26 -17.29 -3.87 5.43
CA PRO A 26 -17.28 -5.01 6.35
C PRO A 26 -16.96 -6.36 5.68
N HIS A 27 -17.14 -6.44 4.35
CA HIS A 27 -16.83 -7.63 3.55
C HIS A 27 -15.38 -7.67 3.05
N LEU A 28 -14.56 -6.67 3.37
CA LEU A 28 -13.14 -6.60 3.01
C LEU A 28 -12.26 -6.82 4.24
N ASN A 29 -11.11 -7.44 4.02
CA ASN A 29 -10.00 -7.53 4.96
C ASN A 29 -8.77 -6.93 4.28
N VAL A 30 -8.30 -5.78 4.76
CA VAL A 30 -7.33 -4.93 4.05
C VAL A 30 -6.03 -4.85 4.83
N ARG A 31 -4.90 -5.00 4.13
CA ARG A 31 -3.56 -4.67 4.65
C ARG A 31 -2.76 -3.83 3.69
N VAL A 32 -2.00 -2.90 4.24
CA VAL A 32 -0.98 -2.11 3.55
C VAL A 32 0.39 -2.66 3.94
N TYR A 33 1.22 -2.98 2.96
CA TYR A 33 2.63 -3.34 3.16
C TYR A 33 3.50 -2.22 2.64
N GLU A 34 4.19 -1.53 3.53
CA GLU A 34 5.11 -0.45 3.20
C GLU A 34 6.55 -0.90 3.49
N ALA A 35 7.47 -0.55 2.60
CA ALA A 35 8.85 -0.97 2.65
C ALA A 35 9.69 -0.18 3.67
N VAL A 36 9.33 1.06 3.99
CA VAL A 36 10.02 1.86 5.03
C VAL A 36 9.60 1.41 6.44
N GLU A 37 10.53 1.49 7.39
CA GLU A 37 10.29 1.16 8.81
C GLU A 37 9.49 2.25 9.52
N GLU A 38 9.64 3.49 9.07
CA GLU A 38 8.92 4.66 9.54
C GLU A 38 8.71 5.64 8.40
N TYR A 39 7.71 6.51 8.54
CA TYR A 39 7.53 7.61 7.61
C TYR A 39 8.48 8.75 8.00
N SER A 40 9.13 9.35 7.01
CA SER A 40 9.98 10.51 7.26
C SER A 40 9.13 11.76 7.49
N ASP A 41 9.49 12.52 8.52
CA ASP A 41 8.92 13.84 8.85
C ASP A 41 9.31 14.92 7.83
N VAL A 42 10.28 14.64 6.96
CA VAL A 42 10.73 15.57 5.91
C VAL A 42 10.04 15.21 4.59
N GLY A 43 9.27 16.16 4.05
CA GLY A 43 8.53 15.97 2.82
C GLY A 43 8.52 17.22 1.95
N ALA A 44 8.57 17.01 0.63
CA ALA A 44 8.28 18.07 -0.33
C ALA A 44 6.83 18.59 -0.13
N GLY A 45 6.63 19.89 -0.36
CA GLY A 45 5.30 20.48 -0.45
C GLY A 45 4.57 19.98 -1.69
N LEU A 46 3.27 19.72 -1.54
CA LEU A 46 2.38 19.22 -2.57
C LEU A 46 1.25 20.21 -2.81
N ALA A 47 1.10 20.67 -4.06
CA ALA A 47 -0.08 21.41 -4.50
C ALA A 47 -1.03 20.44 -5.23
N LEU A 48 -2.18 20.14 -4.61
CA LEU A 48 -3.17 19.24 -5.21
C LEU A 48 -4.17 20.02 -6.04
N HIS A 49 -4.43 19.53 -7.25
CA HIS A 49 -5.40 20.12 -8.16
C HIS A 49 -6.82 19.58 -7.89
N ARG A 50 -7.84 20.27 -8.42
CA ARG A 50 -9.27 19.96 -8.21
C ARG A 50 -9.63 18.49 -8.49
N ASN A 51 -9.01 17.87 -9.48
CA ASN A 51 -9.24 16.46 -9.81
C ASN A 51 -8.78 15.52 -8.67
N ALA A 52 -7.63 15.78 -8.05
CA ALA A 52 -7.14 14.98 -6.92
C ALA A 52 -8.03 15.15 -5.67
N ILE A 53 -8.44 16.38 -5.36
CA ILE A 53 -9.34 16.67 -4.23
C ILE A 53 -10.72 16.03 -4.46
N ARG A 54 -11.22 16.06 -5.71
CA ARG A 54 -12.45 15.35 -6.08
C ARG A 54 -12.30 13.84 -5.90
N ALA A 55 -11.18 13.26 -6.32
CA ALA A 55 -10.92 11.83 -6.12
C ALA A 55 -10.91 11.45 -4.63
N MET A 56 -10.29 12.26 -3.76
CA MET A 56 -10.34 12.05 -2.31
C MET A 56 -11.78 12.05 -1.79
N THR A 57 -12.61 13.00 -2.24
CA THR A 57 -14.03 13.07 -1.87
C THR A 57 -14.79 11.80 -2.26
N LEU A 58 -14.51 11.26 -3.46
CA LEU A 58 -15.16 10.05 -3.97
C LEU A 58 -14.72 8.78 -3.23
N ILE A 59 -13.50 8.76 -2.71
CA ILE A 59 -13.02 7.68 -1.83
C ILE A 59 -13.73 7.75 -0.49
N GLY A 60 -13.82 8.95 0.10
CA GLY A 60 -14.55 9.21 1.34
C GLY A 60 -14.41 10.67 1.76
N SER A 61 -15.45 11.25 2.35
CA SER A 61 -15.44 12.65 2.79
C SER A 61 -14.34 12.92 3.82
N GLU A 62 -14.09 11.97 4.72
CA GLU A 62 -12.99 12.00 5.69
C GLU A 62 -11.60 12.01 5.05
N VAL A 63 -11.43 11.40 3.88
CA VAL A 63 -10.14 11.38 3.16
C VAL A 63 -9.83 12.78 2.64
N ARG A 64 -10.84 13.46 2.09
CA ARG A 64 -10.72 14.88 1.75
C ARG A 64 -10.51 15.73 3.01
N GLN A 65 -11.21 15.43 4.10
CA GLN A 65 -11.09 16.22 5.34
C GLN A 65 -9.68 16.13 5.93
N ALA A 66 -9.09 14.93 5.99
CA ALA A 66 -7.72 14.73 6.44
C ALA A 66 -6.69 15.52 5.62
N TYR A 67 -6.94 15.71 4.32
CA TYR A 67 -6.15 16.63 3.50
C TYR A 67 -6.37 18.10 3.91
N ILE A 68 -7.63 18.53 4.06
CA ILE A 68 -7.96 19.92 4.40
C ILE A 68 -7.39 20.32 5.76
N ASP A 69 -7.50 19.46 6.75
CA ASP A 69 -7.02 19.71 8.12
C ASP A 69 -5.50 19.92 8.19
N LYS A 70 -4.78 19.41 7.19
CA LYS A 70 -3.32 19.47 7.09
C LYS A 70 -2.83 20.50 6.08
N ALA A 71 -3.69 20.95 5.17
CA ALA A 71 -3.30 21.83 4.08
C ALA A 71 -3.32 23.30 4.51
N LEU A 72 -2.33 24.06 4.05
CA LEU A 72 -2.19 25.49 4.26
C LEU A 72 -2.64 26.25 3.02
N ASP A 73 -3.31 27.38 3.20
CA ASP A 73 -3.68 28.27 2.12
C ASP A 73 -2.46 28.87 1.43
N MET A 74 -2.51 28.91 0.10
CA MET A 74 -1.61 29.67 -0.73
C MET A 74 -2.29 30.99 -1.04
N GLY A 75 -1.77 32.10 -0.52
CA GLY A 75 -2.36 33.43 -0.72
C GLY A 75 -3.70 33.62 0.01
N GLU A 76 -4.47 34.61 -0.42
CA GLU A 76 -5.80 34.86 0.13
C GLU A 76 -6.85 33.92 -0.49
N GLU A 77 -7.91 33.58 0.26
CA GLU A 77 -8.90 32.57 -0.15
C GLU A 77 -9.61 32.93 -1.47
N ASP A 78 -9.85 34.22 -1.70
CA ASP A 78 -10.52 34.74 -2.89
C ASP A 78 -9.58 35.04 -4.07
N GLU A 79 -8.27 34.91 -3.86
CA GLU A 79 -7.26 35.21 -4.87
C GLU A 79 -7.25 34.11 -5.95
N GLU A 80 -7.54 34.48 -7.19
CA GLU A 80 -7.39 33.57 -8.30
C GLU A 80 -5.92 33.46 -8.70
N MET A 81 -5.35 32.27 -8.52
CA MET A 81 -3.99 31.99 -8.97
C MET A 81 -3.98 31.21 -10.27
N VAL A 82 -2.81 31.18 -10.91
CA VAL A 82 -2.51 30.33 -12.07
C VAL A 82 -1.17 29.63 -11.86
N THR A 83 -1.09 28.36 -12.24
CA THR A 83 0.19 27.64 -12.17
C THR A 83 0.97 27.93 -13.45
N LYS A 84 2.08 28.65 -13.35
CA LYS A 84 2.94 28.98 -14.50
C LYS A 84 4.06 27.96 -14.63
N VAL A 85 4.24 27.42 -15.83
CA VAL A 85 5.39 26.57 -16.18
C VAL A 85 6.40 27.43 -16.91
N ILE A 86 7.57 27.63 -16.30
CA ILE A 86 8.62 28.53 -16.80
C ILE A 86 9.90 27.73 -17.00
N LEU A 87 10.62 27.95 -18.10
CA LEU A 87 11.91 27.32 -18.35
C LEU A 87 12.96 27.82 -17.36
N ALA A 88 13.51 26.92 -16.55
CA ALA A 88 14.47 27.27 -15.50
C ALA A 88 15.89 27.49 -16.02
N GLN A 89 16.26 26.86 -17.14
CA GLN A 89 17.63 26.85 -17.68
C GLN A 89 17.62 26.65 -19.21
N GLY A 90 18.71 27.06 -19.88
CA GLY A 90 18.90 27.00 -21.33
C GLY A 90 18.74 28.37 -22.01
N ASP A 91 18.82 28.40 -23.33
CA ASP A 91 18.76 29.63 -24.13
C ASP A 91 17.42 30.38 -23.98
N HIS A 92 16.39 29.67 -23.55
CA HIS A 92 15.03 30.18 -23.31
C HIS A 92 14.70 30.37 -21.82
N LYS A 93 15.71 30.46 -20.94
CA LYS A 93 15.51 30.64 -19.50
C LYS A 93 14.59 31.84 -19.21
N GLY A 94 13.63 31.63 -18.32
CA GLY A 94 12.65 32.64 -17.92
C GLY A 94 11.42 32.71 -18.83
N GLN A 95 11.41 32.01 -19.97
CA GLN A 95 10.26 31.99 -20.85
C GLN A 95 9.11 31.17 -20.24
N LEU A 96 7.90 31.76 -20.27
CA LEU A 96 6.66 31.08 -19.93
C LEU A 96 6.31 30.06 -21.03
N VAL A 97 6.19 28.79 -20.64
CA VAL A 97 5.83 27.68 -21.53
C VAL A 97 4.31 27.50 -21.55
N ALA A 98 3.68 27.52 -20.38
CA ALA A 98 2.26 27.27 -20.23
C ALA A 98 1.69 27.88 -18.94
N GLU A 99 0.41 28.19 -18.98
CA GLU A 99 -0.42 28.45 -17.81
C GLU A 99 -1.36 27.26 -17.59
N LEU A 100 -1.27 26.64 -16.41
CA LEU A 100 -2.02 25.45 -16.05
C LEU A 100 -3.09 25.80 -15.02
N GLY A 101 -4.33 25.92 -15.49
CA GLY A 101 -5.52 26.03 -14.66
C GLY A 101 -5.59 27.30 -13.80
N ARG A 102 -6.80 27.83 -13.66
CA ARG A 102 -7.10 28.94 -12.75
C ARG A 102 -7.99 28.45 -11.62
N ALA A 103 -7.61 28.81 -10.40
CA ALA A 103 -8.33 28.38 -9.21
C ALA A 103 -8.04 29.34 -8.06
N LYS A 104 -9.12 29.67 -7.34
CA LYS A 104 -9.11 30.32 -6.04
C LYS A 104 -8.83 29.33 -4.92
N GLY A 105 -8.34 29.83 -3.78
CA GLY A 105 -8.14 29.04 -2.56
C GLY A 105 -7.26 27.82 -2.79
N ARG A 106 -6.15 27.96 -3.54
CA ARG A 106 -5.19 26.85 -3.68
C ARG A 106 -4.60 26.58 -2.30
N LYS A 107 -4.38 25.31 -2.01
CA LYS A 107 -3.71 24.89 -0.78
C LYS A 107 -2.49 24.03 -1.10
N THR A 108 -1.49 24.15 -0.24
CA THR A 108 -0.31 23.28 -0.24
C THR A 108 -0.30 22.44 1.02
N VAL A 109 0.25 21.23 0.96
CA VAL A 109 0.38 20.35 2.12
C VAL A 109 1.76 19.71 2.10
N SER A 110 2.38 19.52 3.26
CA SER A 110 3.60 18.72 3.33
C SER A 110 3.26 17.25 3.03
N ARG A 111 4.13 16.54 2.31
CA ARG A 111 3.92 15.11 2.08
C ARG A 111 3.78 14.33 3.40
N ALA A 112 4.56 14.68 4.41
CA ALA A 112 4.54 14.02 5.72
C ALA A 112 3.17 14.19 6.39
N ASP A 113 2.66 15.42 6.47
CA ASP A 113 1.38 15.72 7.08
C ASP A 113 0.21 15.01 6.40
N LEU A 114 0.22 14.96 5.05
CA LEU A 114 -0.83 14.28 4.31
C LEU A 114 -0.79 12.76 4.58
N LEU A 115 0.39 12.16 4.66
CA LEU A 115 0.51 10.74 5.01
C LEU A 115 -0.03 10.49 6.43
N ASP A 116 0.31 11.35 7.39
CA ASP A 116 -0.16 11.20 8.78
C ASP A 116 -1.68 11.35 8.89
N GLY A 117 -2.26 12.35 8.23
CA GLY A 117 -3.71 12.51 8.16
C GLY A 117 -4.42 11.28 7.59
N LEU A 118 -3.88 10.70 6.51
CA LEU A 118 -4.44 9.49 5.90
C LEU A 118 -4.26 8.25 6.76
N ARG A 119 -3.12 8.11 7.45
CA ARG A 119 -2.85 6.99 8.38
C ARG A 119 -3.82 6.99 9.55
N ALA A 120 -4.17 8.16 10.08
CA ALA A 120 -5.12 8.28 11.19
C ALA A 120 -6.52 7.74 10.87
N LEU A 121 -6.86 7.59 9.58
CA LEU A 121 -8.14 7.02 9.13
C LEU A 121 -8.13 5.48 9.06
N ILE A 122 -6.98 4.84 9.28
CA ILE A 122 -6.77 3.40 9.09
C ILE A 122 -6.39 2.77 10.43
N PRO A 123 -7.01 1.66 10.85
CA PRO A 123 -6.57 0.93 12.04
C PRO A 123 -5.07 0.55 11.94
N PRO A 124 -4.23 0.85 12.95
CA PRO A 124 -2.79 0.65 12.88
C PRO A 124 -2.38 -0.79 12.51
N GLU A 125 -3.16 -1.78 12.93
CA GLU A 125 -2.95 -3.21 12.63
C GLU A 125 -3.11 -3.58 11.15
N CYS A 126 -3.73 -2.71 10.35
CA CYS A 126 -3.82 -2.85 8.90
C CYS A 126 -2.55 -2.37 8.18
N ILE A 127 -1.66 -1.62 8.84
CA ILE A 127 -0.44 -1.06 8.24
C ILE A 127 0.78 -1.85 8.72
N CYS A 128 1.45 -2.54 7.79
CA CYS A 128 2.68 -3.27 8.03
C CYS A 128 3.86 -2.46 7.48
N LEU A 129 4.63 -1.82 8.36
CA LEU A 129 5.89 -1.15 8.04
C LEU A 129 7.04 -2.17 7.92
N GLY A 130 8.20 -1.74 7.38
CA GLY A 130 9.39 -2.58 7.15
C GLY A 130 9.13 -3.78 6.23
N SER A 131 8.01 -3.78 5.52
CA SER A 131 7.43 -4.91 4.80
C SER A 131 7.63 -4.75 3.30
N ARG A 132 8.88 -4.87 2.84
CA ARG A 132 9.19 -4.83 1.41
C ARG A 132 8.78 -6.12 0.72
N VAL A 133 7.79 -6.04 -0.16
CA VAL A 133 7.39 -7.16 -1.04
C VAL A 133 8.36 -7.26 -2.22
N ARG A 134 8.89 -8.46 -2.48
CA ARG A 134 9.84 -8.76 -3.58
C ARG A 134 9.20 -9.54 -4.73
N ALA A 135 8.22 -10.39 -4.43
CA ALA A 135 7.52 -11.15 -5.44
C ALA A 135 6.09 -11.47 -5.00
N ILE A 136 5.22 -11.68 -5.97
CA ILE A 136 3.85 -12.16 -5.79
C ILE A 136 3.80 -13.57 -6.38
N HIS A 137 3.40 -14.54 -5.57
CA HIS A 137 3.26 -15.93 -5.98
C HIS A 137 1.78 -16.27 -6.03
N ASP A 138 1.25 -16.52 -7.22
CA ASP A 138 -0.08 -17.06 -7.40
C ASP A 138 0.02 -18.57 -7.67
N LYS A 139 -0.62 -19.38 -6.81
CA LYS A 139 -0.73 -20.83 -6.97
C LYS A 139 -1.93 -21.26 -7.83
N SER A 140 -2.48 -20.37 -8.64
CA SER A 140 -3.42 -20.73 -9.70
C SER A 140 -2.70 -21.56 -10.78
N ASN A 141 -2.48 -22.85 -10.51
CA ASN A 141 -2.05 -23.80 -11.53
C ASN A 141 -3.01 -23.68 -12.72
N GLY A 142 -2.47 -23.48 -13.92
CA GLY A 142 -3.14 -23.05 -15.16
C GLY A 142 -4.22 -23.96 -15.75
N ASN A 143 -5.17 -24.43 -14.96
CA ASN A 143 -6.43 -25.00 -15.42
C ASN A 143 -7.58 -24.05 -15.05
N LEU A 144 -7.88 -23.15 -15.98
CA LEU A 144 -9.03 -22.21 -15.97
C LEU A 144 -10.41 -22.89 -15.94
N LYS A 145 -10.49 -24.22 -15.78
CA LYS A 145 -11.76 -24.94 -15.68
C LYS A 145 -12.02 -25.35 -14.23
N ARG A 146 -13.04 -24.73 -13.65
CA ARG A 146 -13.73 -25.08 -12.40
C ARG A 146 -12.95 -24.85 -11.10
N SER A 147 -13.25 -23.74 -10.44
CA SER A 147 -13.72 -23.74 -9.04
C SER A 147 -13.78 -22.31 -8.52
N TYR A 148 -14.99 -21.77 -8.37
CA TYR A 148 -15.31 -20.50 -7.71
C TYR A 148 -15.01 -20.51 -6.19
N LYS A 149 -14.12 -21.40 -5.73
CA LYS A 149 -14.06 -21.87 -4.35
C LYS A 149 -12.63 -22.05 -3.85
N ARG A 150 -11.73 -21.07 -4.01
CA ARG A 150 -10.47 -21.02 -3.23
C ARG A 150 -10.08 -19.57 -2.89
N PRO A 151 -10.23 -19.12 -1.62
CA PRO A 151 -10.01 -17.72 -1.28
C PRO A 151 -8.53 -17.27 -1.25
N ASN A 152 -7.53 -18.16 -1.19
CA ASN A 152 -6.17 -17.78 -0.77
C ASN A 152 -5.02 -18.46 -1.54
N ASN A 153 -4.94 -18.25 -2.85
CA ASN A 153 -3.82 -18.76 -3.67
C ASN A 153 -2.65 -17.78 -3.85
N VAL A 154 -2.82 -16.51 -3.44
CA VAL A 154 -1.79 -15.48 -3.56
C VAL A 154 -0.95 -15.43 -2.28
N LYS A 155 0.37 -15.41 -2.43
CA LYS A 155 1.33 -15.16 -1.34
C LYS A 155 2.30 -14.06 -1.74
N LEU A 156 2.61 -13.19 -0.79
CA LEU A 156 3.61 -12.14 -0.94
C LEU A 156 4.94 -12.67 -0.38
N LYS A 157 5.97 -12.72 -1.22
CA LYS A 157 7.34 -13.00 -0.79
C LYS A 157 7.97 -11.69 -0.33
N MET A 158 8.36 -11.64 0.94
CA MET A 158 8.97 -10.47 1.57
C MET A 158 10.48 -10.44 1.31
N ALA A 159 11.11 -9.28 1.52
CA ALA A 159 12.55 -9.10 1.35
C ALA A 159 13.40 -9.89 2.36
N ASP A 160 12.86 -10.17 3.54
CA ASP A 160 13.45 -11.04 4.57
C ASP A 160 13.34 -12.55 4.24
N GLY A 161 12.77 -12.89 3.08
CA GLY A 161 12.56 -14.27 2.63
C GLY A 161 11.28 -14.93 3.16
N THR A 162 10.55 -14.28 4.08
CA THR A 162 9.29 -14.80 4.60
C THR A 162 8.16 -14.68 3.56
N TYR A 163 7.11 -15.49 3.75
CA TYR A 163 5.90 -15.40 2.93
C TYR A 163 4.72 -14.95 3.79
N ARG A 164 3.99 -13.94 3.33
CA ARG A 164 2.77 -13.44 3.98
C ARG A 164 1.56 -13.67 3.07
N ALA A 165 0.41 -13.98 3.65
CA ALA A 165 -0.84 -13.95 2.90
C ALA A 165 -1.34 -12.51 2.76
N PRO A 166 -2.26 -12.22 1.81
CA PRO A 166 -2.62 -10.85 1.48
C PRO A 166 -3.13 -10.03 2.67
N ALA A 167 -3.96 -10.59 3.56
CA ALA A 167 -4.42 -9.87 4.76
C ALA A 167 -4.47 -10.71 6.08
N HIS A 168 -3.46 -11.54 6.36
CA HIS A 168 -3.40 -12.36 7.60
C HIS A 168 -3.00 -11.61 8.88
N SER A 169 -3.78 -11.73 9.97
CA SER A 169 -3.48 -11.19 11.31
C SER A 169 -2.21 -11.74 11.98
N HIS A 170 -1.48 -10.87 12.68
CA HIS A 170 -0.24 -11.15 13.41
C HIS A 170 -0.39 -12.22 14.51
N GLN A 171 -1.62 -12.49 14.98
CA GLN A 171 -1.91 -13.49 16.02
C GLN A 171 -1.64 -14.95 15.62
N ALA A 172 -1.32 -15.24 14.35
CA ALA A 172 -1.02 -16.61 13.90
C ALA A 172 0.49 -16.92 13.77
N GLN A 173 1.37 -16.10 14.36
CA GLN A 173 2.83 -16.34 14.30
C GLN A 173 3.32 -17.50 15.19
N GLU A 174 2.52 -18.03 16.10
CA GLU A 174 3.04 -18.96 17.12
C GLU A 174 2.93 -20.47 16.81
N SER A 175 2.31 -20.89 15.71
CA SER A 175 1.97 -22.32 15.52
C SER A 175 2.68 -23.07 14.39
N ARG A 176 3.71 -22.52 13.75
CA ARG A 176 4.47 -23.27 12.73
C ARG A 176 5.97 -23.10 12.88
N ARG A 177 6.52 -23.69 13.96
CA ARG A 177 7.82 -24.36 13.88
C ARG A 177 7.69 -25.46 12.82
N VAL A 178 8.06 -25.16 11.58
CA VAL A 178 8.29 -26.19 10.58
C VAL A 178 9.61 -26.85 10.97
N ALA A 179 9.51 -27.96 11.70
CA ALA A 179 10.62 -28.89 11.83
C ALA A 179 10.91 -29.44 10.43
N TYR A 180 12.04 -29.05 9.84
CA TYR A 180 12.59 -29.75 8.69
C TYR A 180 13.22 -31.04 9.20
N LEU A 181 12.47 -32.13 9.23
CA LEU A 181 13.06 -33.47 9.22
C LEU A 181 13.45 -33.76 7.76
N GLN A 182 14.75 -33.68 7.48
CA GLN A 182 15.31 -34.23 6.25
C GLN A 182 15.25 -35.76 6.38
N ASN A 183 14.26 -36.36 5.73
CA ASN A 183 14.21 -37.80 5.52
C ASN A 183 15.06 -38.12 4.29
N ASN A 184 16.34 -38.44 4.49
CA ASN A 184 17.18 -38.98 3.42
C ASN A 184 16.89 -40.48 3.31
N GLY A 185 16.32 -40.86 2.18
CA GLY A 185 15.76 -42.18 1.95
C GLY A 185 16.78 -43.33 1.81
N ASN A 186 16.21 -44.51 1.98
CA ASN A 186 16.56 -45.80 1.36
C ASN A 186 18.03 -46.20 1.28
N TYR A 187 18.40 -47.16 2.14
CA TYR A 187 19.15 -48.32 1.67
C TYR A 187 18.35 -49.59 1.97
N ARG A 188 18.04 -50.35 0.90
CA ARG A 188 17.64 -51.74 0.95
C ARG A 188 18.88 -52.58 1.24
N GLY A 189 18.88 -53.31 2.34
CA GLY A 189 19.76 -54.43 2.61
C GLY A 189 18.97 -55.40 3.47
N GLY A 190 18.63 -56.56 2.91
CA GLY A 190 17.87 -57.59 3.62
C GLY A 190 18.69 -58.18 4.76
N GLU A 191 18.03 -58.41 5.88
CA GLU A 191 18.49 -59.29 6.95
C GLU A 191 18.38 -60.74 6.47
N GLU A 192 19.50 -61.46 6.47
CA GLU A 192 19.53 -62.90 6.75
C GLU A 192 19.81 -63.03 8.25
N ALA A 193 18.81 -63.51 8.99
CA ALA A 193 19.02 -64.19 10.26
C ALA A 193 19.02 -65.70 9.95
N ASP A 194 19.99 -66.46 10.44
CA ASP A 194 19.84 -67.22 11.69
C ASP A 194 20.98 -68.23 11.97
N GLN A 195 21.26 -68.42 13.26
CA GLN A 195 21.71 -69.65 13.93
C GLN A 195 22.97 -70.42 13.47
N SER A 196 24.08 -70.29 14.20
CA SER A 196 24.53 -71.20 15.29
C SER A 196 25.89 -70.78 15.85
#